data_AF-H2LXG0-F1
#
_entry.id   AF-H2LXG0-F1
#
_cell.length_a   1.000
_cell.length_b   1.000
_cell.length_c   1.000
_cell.angle_alpha   90.00
_cell.angle_beta   90.00
_cell.angle_gamma   90.00
#
_symmetry.space_group_name_H-M   'P 1'
#
loop_
_entity.id
_entity.type
_entity.pdbx_description
1 polymer ?
#
loop_
_entity_poly.entity_id
_entity_poly.type
_entity_poly.pdbx_seq_one_letter_code
_entity_poly.pdbx_strand_id
1 'polypeptide(L)'
;IHVVESLRPGRVGASAVLEFWVGILTQQQLWYRDKTVLFLMDQICCAAFTHHQEDCVQKLLYQQHKSALGFHGDRSLLSSLVGWIAGNATPSFIEGQSLSAEVWFAWMVLNMEGMFEEESQLTRCVELEFLSENISPDQALKVLTLPVVPSLQRLQVYRWACQAIATPPDHPLLPLVWQKFLQLYLRQPGPEYGLAAGGCIGRRFFQGSSQALVLKDLRQRIQEVSDFHHAASQALRVPLPNTPSSDSQSDKSSCNPQPYNLTSPQLHTELVKLFGVFALWMDDESLQKQEVYLPSLPPEYESHKLAQVMQHQQVSSPSIRMW
;
A
#
# COMPACT_ATOMS: atom_id res chain seq x y z
N ILE A 1 4.48 -24.76 -0.73
CA ILE A 1 5.22 -26.05 -0.89
C ILE A 1 6.38 -25.91 -1.89
N HIS A 2 6.14 -25.53 -3.16
CA HIS A 2 7.22 -25.38 -4.15
C HIS A 2 8.31 -24.38 -3.74
N VAL A 3 7.94 -23.23 -3.17
CA VAL A 3 8.91 -22.24 -2.67
C VAL A 3 9.78 -22.82 -1.56
N VAL A 4 9.19 -23.44 -0.54
CA VAL A 4 9.91 -24.07 0.57
C VAL A 4 10.86 -25.19 0.09
N GLU A 5 10.41 -26.03 -0.85
CA GLU A 5 11.24 -27.09 -1.43
C GLU A 5 12.43 -26.53 -2.22
N SER A 6 12.24 -25.41 -2.92
CA SER A 6 13.29 -24.75 -3.70
C SER A 6 14.37 -24.06 -2.87
N LEU A 7 14.14 -23.86 -1.56
CA LEU A 7 15.14 -23.29 -0.64
C LEU A 7 16.17 -24.32 -0.15
N ARG A 8 16.00 -25.61 -0.47
CA ARG A 8 16.98 -26.65 -0.10
C ARG A 8 18.31 -26.45 -0.86
N PRO A 9 19.46 -26.83 -0.26
CA PRO A 9 20.76 -26.71 -0.91
C PRO A 9 20.78 -27.38 -2.30
N GLY A 10 21.33 -26.69 -3.30
CA GLY A 10 21.44 -27.18 -4.67
C GLY A 10 20.16 -27.08 -5.51
N ARG A 11 19.13 -26.36 -5.04
CA ARG A 11 17.90 -26.08 -5.80
C ARG A 11 17.89 -24.65 -6.36
N VAL A 12 16.89 -24.34 -7.18
CA VAL A 12 16.77 -23.09 -7.95
C VAL A 12 16.44 -21.84 -7.10
N GLY A 13 16.11 -22.01 -5.81
CA GLY A 13 15.74 -20.91 -4.92
C GLY A 13 14.32 -20.39 -5.10
N ALA A 14 13.84 -19.63 -4.11
CA ALA A 14 12.48 -19.09 -4.06
C ALA A 14 12.17 -18.13 -5.22
N SER A 15 13.11 -17.24 -5.57
CA SER A 15 12.96 -16.26 -6.66
C SER A 15 12.59 -16.93 -7.97
N ALA A 16 13.33 -17.97 -8.37
CA ALA A 16 13.10 -18.66 -9.64
C ALA A 16 11.71 -19.32 -9.72
N VAL A 17 11.22 -19.88 -8.60
CA VAL A 17 9.87 -20.46 -8.55
C VAL A 17 8.80 -19.38 -8.69
N LEU A 18 8.97 -18.25 -7.98
CA LEU A 18 8.03 -17.14 -8.05
C LEU A 18 8.00 -16.53 -9.46
N GLU A 19 9.16 -16.25 -10.04
CA GLU A 19 9.29 -15.72 -11.40
C GLU A 19 8.64 -16.63 -12.45
N PHE A 20 8.84 -17.94 -12.34
CA PHE A 20 8.23 -18.91 -13.24
C PHE A 20 6.70 -18.84 -13.20
N TRP A 21 6.10 -18.83 -12.01
CA TRP A 21 4.64 -18.79 -11.88
C TRP A 21 4.05 -17.46 -12.31
N VAL A 22 4.68 -16.33 -11.94
CA VAL A 22 4.25 -15.00 -12.42
C VAL A 22 4.34 -14.94 -13.94
N GLY A 23 5.42 -15.44 -14.53
CA GLY A 23 5.61 -15.50 -15.98
C GLY A 23 4.51 -16.28 -16.69
N ILE A 24 4.11 -17.45 -16.17
CA ILE A 24 3.03 -18.25 -16.75
C ILE A 24 1.67 -17.54 -16.64
N LEU A 25 1.34 -17.02 -15.46
CA LEU A 25 0.04 -16.40 -15.23
C LEU A 25 -0.13 -15.12 -16.06
N THR A 26 0.93 -14.33 -16.20
CA THR A 26 0.91 -13.06 -16.95
C THR A 26 0.94 -13.23 -18.48
N GLN A 27 1.19 -14.45 -18.99
CA GLN A 27 1.09 -14.74 -20.43
C GLN A 27 -0.35 -14.83 -20.94
N GLN A 28 -1.32 -15.01 -20.05
CA GLN A 28 -2.73 -15.09 -20.43
C GLN A 28 -3.26 -13.70 -20.81
N GLN A 29 -4.08 -13.61 -21.86
CA GLN A 29 -4.71 -12.35 -22.22
C GLN A 29 -5.64 -11.89 -21.10
N LEU A 30 -5.53 -10.61 -20.72
CA LEU A 30 -6.36 -10.01 -19.66
C LEU A 30 -6.30 -10.79 -18.32
N TRP A 31 -5.16 -11.41 -18.01
CA TRP A 31 -4.94 -12.21 -16.80
C TRP A 31 -5.38 -11.50 -15.51
N TYR A 32 -5.23 -10.18 -15.45
CA TYR A 32 -5.60 -9.34 -14.29
C TYR A 32 -7.12 -9.17 -14.09
N ARG A 33 -7.95 -9.73 -14.98
CA ARG A 33 -9.43 -9.78 -14.85
C ARG A 33 -9.94 -11.14 -14.39
N ASP A 34 -9.12 -12.18 -14.54
CA ASP A 34 -9.52 -13.54 -14.17
C ASP A 34 -9.38 -13.74 -12.66
N LYS A 35 -10.49 -14.03 -11.99
CA LYS A 35 -10.52 -14.19 -10.53
C LYS A 35 -9.64 -15.34 -10.04
N THR A 36 -9.52 -16.42 -10.81
CA THR A 36 -8.67 -17.56 -10.45
C THR A 36 -7.21 -17.16 -10.54
N VAL A 37 -6.84 -16.43 -11.60
CA VAL A 37 -5.48 -15.92 -11.75
C VAL A 37 -5.15 -14.91 -10.66
N LEU A 38 -6.05 -13.97 -10.36
CA LEU A 38 -5.86 -12.99 -9.29
C LEU A 38 -5.69 -13.66 -7.92
N PHE A 39 -6.51 -14.67 -7.61
CA PHE A 39 -6.36 -15.46 -6.39
C PHE A 39 -4.97 -16.13 -6.32
N LEU A 40 -4.50 -16.75 -7.41
CA LEU A 40 -3.18 -17.36 -7.44
C LEU A 40 -2.05 -16.33 -7.33
N MET A 41 -2.18 -15.18 -8.01
CA MET A 41 -1.24 -14.07 -7.91
C MET A 41 -1.16 -13.51 -6.50
N ASP A 42 -2.29 -13.43 -5.79
CA ASP A 42 -2.32 -13.02 -4.38
C ASP A 42 -1.49 -13.95 -3.49
N GLN A 43 -1.66 -15.27 -3.65
CA GLN A 43 -0.87 -16.25 -2.92
C GLN A 43 0.63 -16.18 -3.26
N ILE A 44 0.97 -15.89 -4.52
CA ILE A 44 2.36 -15.68 -4.96
C ILE A 44 2.93 -14.42 -4.32
N CYS A 45 2.19 -13.31 -4.28
CA CYS A 45 2.60 -12.07 -3.64
C CYS A 45 2.77 -12.25 -2.12
N CYS A 46 1.87 -12.98 -1.46
CA CYS A 46 2.01 -13.36 -0.05
C CYS A 46 3.29 -14.17 0.19
N ALA A 47 3.57 -15.15 -0.66
CA ALA A 47 4.79 -15.96 -0.56
C ALA A 47 6.05 -15.12 -0.79
N ALA A 48 6.04 -14.23 -1.79
CA ALA A 48 7.14 -13.32 -2.10
C ALA A 48 7.45 -12.43 -0.89
N PHE A 49 6.44 -11.84 -0.26
CA PHE A 49 6.60 -11.02 0.95
C PHE A 49 7.19 -11.82 2.11
N THR A 50 6.63 -13.01 2.37
CA THR A 50 7.06 -13.91 3.45
C THR A 50 8.52 -14.35 3.30
N HIS A 51 8.96 -14.55 2.06
CA HIS A 51 10.31 -15.00 1.74
C HIS A 51 11.29 -13.89 1.37
N HIS A 52 10.90 -12.61 1.51
CA HIS A 52 11.73 -11.45 1.15
C HIS A 52 12.19 -11.48 -0.32
N GLN A 53 11.27 -11.84 -1.24
CA GLN A 53 11.49 -11.96 -2.68
C GLN A 53 10.50 -11.08 -3.47
N GLU A 54 10.04 -9.97 -2.88
CA GLU A 54 9.08 -9.05 -3.50
C GLU A 54 9.60 -8.52 -4.84
N ASP A 55 10.89 -8.19 -4.90
CA ASP A 55 11.57 -7.61 -6.07
C ASP A 55 11.37 -8.44 -7.35
N CYS A 56 11.39 -9.77 -7.27
CA CYS A 56 11.31 -10.61 -8.47
C CYS A 56 9.91 -10.55 -9.10
N VAL A 57 8.88 -10.54 -8.26
CA VAL A 57 7.48 -10.37 -8.70
C VAL A 57 7.27 -8.95 -9.21
N GLN A 58 7.75 -7.95 -8.46
CA GLN A 58 7.58 -6.54 -8.79
C GLN A 58 8.23 -6.19 -10.13
N LYS A 59 9.43 -6.70 -10.42
CA LYS A 59 10.12 -6.49 -11.70
C LYS A 59 9.30 -6.99 -12.89
N LEU A 60 8.72 -8.19 -12.80
CA LEU A 60 7.90 -8.76 -13.88
C LEU A 60 6.61 -7.97 -14.09
N LEU A 61 5.92 -7.59 -13.01
CA LEU A 61 4.72 -6.75 -13.09
C LEU A 61 5.03 -5.36 -13.66
N TYR A 62 6.16 -4.77 -13.26
CA TYR A 62 6.63 -3.49 -13.78
C TYR A 62 6.87 -3.54 -15.30
N GLN A 63 7.50 -4.62 -15.80
CA GLN A 63 7.68 -4.82 -17.25
C GLN A 63 6.36 -4.95 -18.01
N GLN A 64 5.39 -5.68 -17.45
CA GLN A 64 4.05 -5.78 -18.02
C GLN A 64 3.35 -4.43 -18.03
N HIS A 65 3.49 -3.64 -16.98
CA HIS A 65 2.88 -2.31 -16.86
C HIS A 65 3.48 -1.33 -17.88
N LYS A 66 4.81 -1.29 -18.02
CA LYS A 66 5.48 -0.50 -19.08
C LYS A 66 5.02 -0.90 -20.48
N SER A 67 4.88 -2.21 -20.72
CA SER A 67 4.38 -2.72 -22.01
C SER A 67 2.93 -2.29 -22.26
N ALA A 68 2.07 -2.33 -21.24
CA ALA A 68 0.69 -1.86 -21.33
C ALA A 68 0.60 -0.34 -21.57
N LEU A 69 1.57 0.43 -21.08
CA LEU A 69 1.72 1.86 -21.33
C LEU A 69 2.36 2.19 -22.70
N GLY A 70 2.83 1.19 -23.45
CA GLY A 70 3.51 1.39 -24.73
C GLY A 70 4.96 1.87 -24.64
N PHE A 71 5.62 1.75 -23.48
CA PHE A 71 7.06 2.02 -23.35
C PHE A 71 7.89 0.88 -23.95
N HIS A 72 8.32 1.04 -25.20
CA HIS A 72 9.32 0.16 -25.82
C HIS A 72 10.64 0.91 -25.97
N GLY A 73 11.67 0.45 -25.26
CA GLY A 73 12.99 1.10 -25.18
C GLY A 73 13.79 1.10 -26.49
N ASP A 74 13.47 0.23 -27.45
CA ASP A 74 14.15 0.17 -28.74
C ASP A 74 13.23 -0.43 -29.81
N ARG A 75 12.57 0.42 -30.61
CA ARG A 75 12.27 0.16 -32.03
C ARG A 75 11.51 1.33 -32.67
N SER A 76 12.23 2.04 -33.54
CA SER A 76 11.70 2.89 -34.61
C SER A 76 10.85 4.09 -34.17
N LEU A 77 11.52 5.25 -34.19
CA LEU A 77 11.03 6.59 -33.86
C LEU A 77 9.78 7.09 -34.61
N LEU A 78 9.05 6.27 -35.39
CA LEU A 78 7.87 6.70 -36.13
C LEU A 78 6.72 5.67 -36.20
N SER A 79 6.72 4.61 -35.36
CA SER A 79 5.69 3.54 -35.42
C SER A 79 4.77 3.42 -34.19
N SER A 80 4.99 4.20 -33.12
CA SER A 80 4.26 4.05 -31.83
C SER A 80 3.30 5.18 -31.50
N LEU A 81 3.01 6.07 -32.46
CA LEU A 81 1.96 7.08 -32.31
C LEU A 81 0.59 6.50 -32.65
N VAL A 82 0.15 5.48 -31.89
CA VAL A 82 -1.26 5.12 -31.84
C VAL A 82 -1.61 4.67 -30.42
N GLY A 83 -2.50 5.41 -29.74
CA GLY A 83 -3.46 4.75 -28.84
C GLY A 83 -3.94 5.46 -27.59
N TRP A 84 -3.31 6.55 -27.13
CA TRP A 84 -3.61 7.08 -25.78
C TRP A 84 -3.93 8.58 -25.73
N ILE A 85 -4.12 9.19 -26.90
CA ILE A 85 -4.84 10.46 -27.04
C ILE A 85 -6.33 10.14 -27.23
N ALA A 86 -6.99 9.69 -26.16
CA ALA A 86 -8.45 9.75 -25.99
C ALA A 86 -8.88 9.20 -24.61
N GLY A 87 -8.78 10.03 -23.57
CA GLY A 87 -9.78 10.05 -22.48
C GLY A 87 -9.95 8.87 -21.53
N ASN A 88 -9.17 7.78 -21.60
CA ASN A 88 -9.29 6.65 -20.67
C ASN A 88 -8.02 6.45 -19.82
N ALA A 89 -8.25 6.21 -18.52
CA ALA A 89 -7.29 6.16 -17.42
C ALA A 89 -6.01 5.35 -17.71
N THR A 90 -4.88 5.78 -17.14
CA THR A 90 -3.64 5.00 -17.05
C THR A 90 -3.95 3.54 -16.70
N PRO A 91 -3.50 2.58 -17.52
CA PRO A 91 -3.79 1.17 -17.32
C PRO A 91 -3.29 0.72 -15.95
N SER A 92 -4.09 -0.10 -15.26
CA SER A 92 -3.74 -0.68 -13.97
C SER A 92 -4.19 -2.13 -13.94
N PHE A 93 -3.47 -2.98 -13.21
CA PHE A 93 -3.88 -4.36 -12.97
C PHE A 93 -4.96 -4.48 -11.89
N ILE A 94 -5.36 -3.36 -11.28
CA ILE A 94 -6.55 -3.27 -10.43
C ILE A 94 -7.64 -2.53 -11.22
N GLU A 95 -8.64 -3.26 -11.69
CA GLU A 95 -9.71 -2.70 -12.52
C GLU A 95 -10.56 -1.66 -11.79
N GLY A 96 -10.86 -1.92 -10.51
CA GLY A 96 -11.63 -1.03 -9.65
C GLY A 96 -10.77 -0.04 -8.86
N GLN A 97 -11.33 0.44 -7.75
CA GLN A 97 -10.64 1.34 -6.82
C GLN A 97 -9.70 0.60 -5.85
N SER A 98 -9.96 -0.68 -5.60
CA SER A 98 -9.26 -1.51 -4.60
C SER A 98 -9.61 -2.99 -4.79
N LEU A 99 -8.89 -3.88 -4.09
CA LEU A 99 -9.23 -5.31 -3.97
C LEU A 99 -9.34 -5.68 -2.49
N SER A 100 -10.46 -6.26 -2.07
CA SER A 100 -10.68 -6.67 -0.67
C SER A 100 -10.31 -8.14 -0.40
N ALA A 101 -10.30 -8.98 -1.44
CA ALA A 101 -9.93 -10.39 -1.35
C ALA A 101 -8.44 -10.61 -1.67
N GLU A 102 -7.95 -10.01 -2.75
CA GLU A 102 -6.56 -10.15 -3.20
C GLU A 102 -5.67 -8.98 -2.73
N VAL A 103 -5.56 -8.83 -1.40
CA VAL A 103 -4.87 -7.70 -0.76
C VAL A 103 -3.35 -7.74 -0.97
N TRP A 104 -2.72 -8.93 -0.97
CA TRP A 104 -1.29 -9.06 -1.25
C TRP A 104 -0.96 -8.69 -2.70
N PHE A 105 -1.82 -9.07 -3.63
CA PHE A 105 -1.69 -8.66 -5.02
C PHE A 105 -1.87 -7.14 -5.16
N ALA A 106 -2.91 -6.56 -4.54
CA ALA A 106 -3.12 -5.12 -4.55
C ALA A 106 -1.90 -4.38 -3.98
N TRP A 107 -1.36 -4.81 -2.84
CA TRP A 107 -0.14 -4.27 -2.25
C TRP A 107 1.03 -4.24 -3.24
N MET A 108 1.27 -5.36 -3.93
CA MET A 108 2.35 -5.46 -4.92
C MET A 108 2.15 -4.50 -6.10
N VAL A 109 0.92 -4.44 -6.64
CA VAL A 109 0.58 -3.56 -7.77
C VAL A 109 0.68 -2.09 -7.38
N LEU A 110 0.17 -1.69 -6.21
CA LEU A 110 0.24 -0.30 -5.75
C LEU A 110 1.70 0.16 -5.54
N ASN A 111 2.55 -0.68 -4.94
CA ASN A 111 3.98 -0.36 -4.79
C ASN A 111 4.68 -0.25 -6.15
N MET A 112 4.38 -1.15 -7.09
CA MET A 112 4.92 -1.11 -8.45
C MET A 112 4.50 0.16 -9.19
N GLU A 113 3.22 0.52 -9.14
CA GLU A 113 2.71 1.74 -9.79
C GLU A 113 3.26 3.00 -9.10
N GLY A 114 3.53 2.96 -7.80
CA GLY A 114 4.22 4.04 -7.08
C GLY A 114 5.64 4.30 -7.61
N MET A 115 6.42 3.24 -7.89
CA MET A 115 7.73 3.38 -8.54
C MET A 115 7.62 4.06 -9.90
N PHE A 116 6.56 3.74 -10.67
CA PHE A 116 6.32 4.38 -11.96
C PHE A 116 6.01 5.89 -11.81
N GLU A 117 5.21 6.27 -10.81
CA GLU A 117 4.92 7.68 -10.51
C GLU A 117 6.18 8.46 -10.11
N GLU A 118 7.08 7.84 -9.34
CA GLU A 118 8.37 8.42 -8.97
C GLU A 118 9.30 8.59 -10.19
N GLU A 119 9.45 7.54 -11.02
CA GLU A 119 10.27 7.58 -12.24
C GLU A 119 9.76 8.61 -13.27
N SER A 120 8.43 8.78 -13.36
CA SER A 120 7.80 9.76 -14.25
C SER A 120 7.79 11.19 -13.69
N GLN A 121 8.29 11.41 -12.47
CA GLN A 121 8.24 12.69 -11.75
C GLN A 121 6.82 13.22 -11.50
N LEU A 122 5.79 12.38 -11.65
CA LEU A 122 4.40 12.78 -11.51
C LEU A 122 4.13 13.41 -10.15
N THR A 123 4.52 12.73 -9.08
CA THR A 123 4.34 13.19 -7.71
C THR A 123 4.93 14.58 -7.52
N ARG A 124 6.19 14.78 -7.94
CA ARG A 124 6.87 16.07 -7.86
C ARG A 124 6.12 17.17 -8.61
N CYS A 125 5.65 16.90 -9.83
CA CYS A 125 4.94 17.89 -10.62
C CYS A 125 3.60 18.28 -9.97
N VAL A 126 2.82 17.31 -9.50
CA VAL A 126 1.55 17.59 -8.78
C VAL A 126 1.80 18.38 -7.50
N GLU A 127 2.83 18.01 -6.73
CA GLU A 127 3.19 18.72 -5.50
C GLU A 127 3.59 20.17 -5.77
N LEU A 128 4.39 20.43 -6.81
CA LEU A 128 4.77 21.80 -7.21
C LEU A 128 3.55 22.64 -7.60
N GLU A 129 2.60 22.07 -8.34
CA GLU A 129 1.35 22.74 -8.72
C GLU A 129 0.49 23.11 -7.49
N PHE A 130 0.47 22.27 -6.46
CA PHE A 130 -0.19 22.65 -5.20
C PHE A 130 0.57 23.75 -4.45
N LEU A 131 1.90 23.75 -4.48
CA LEU A 131 2.68 24.74 -3.75
C LEU A 131 2.65 26.11 -4.45
N SER A 132 2.57 26.15 -5.78
CA SER A 132 2.51 27.38 -6.57
C SER A 132 1.13 28.05 -6.51
N GLU A 133 0.05 27.28 -6.64
CA GLU A 133 -1.31 27.78 -6.69
C GLU A 133 -2.25 27.01 -5.77
N ASN A 134 -3.30 27.66 -5.25
CA ASN A 134 -4.35 26.98 -4.48
C ASN A 134 -5.37 26.31 -5.42
N ILE A 135 -4.89 25.42 -6.29
CA ILE A 135 -5.70 24.72 -7.29
C ILE A 135 -6.09 23.32 -6.83
N SER A 136 -7.20 22.83 -7.38
CA SER A 136 -7.65 21.46 -7.15
C SER A 136 -6.75 20.42 -7.84
N PRO A 137 -6.73 19.17 -7.38
CA PRO A 137 -5.99 18.08 -8.02
C PRO A 137 -6.33 17.88 -9.50
N ASP A 138 -7.60 17.99 -9.88
CA ASP A 138 -8.04 17.90 -11.29
C ASP A 138 -7.50 19.04 -12.15
N GLN A 139 -7.32 20.23 -11.57
CA GLN A 139 -6.71 21.37 -12.27
C GLN A 139 -5.20 21.15 -12.42
N ALA A 140 -4.52 20.71 -11.36
CA ALA A 140 -3.10 20.39 -11.39
C ALA A 140 -2.78 19.35 -12.48
N LEU A 141 -3.56 18.26 -12.57
CA LEU A 141 -3.36 17.23 -13.58
C LEU A 141 -3.51 17.74 -15.02
N LYS A 142 -4.38 18.73 -15.26
CA LYS A 142 -4.63 19.28 -16.62
C LYS A 142 -3.48 20.15 -17.14
N VAL A 143 -2.64 20.69 -16.25
CA VAL A 143 -1.52 21.55 -16.63
C VAL A 143 -0.20 20.79 -16.77
N LEU A 144 -0.17 19.50 -16.39
CA LEU A 144 1.04 18.68 -16.47
C LEU A 144 1.42 18.36 -17.92
N THR A 145 2.71 18.45 -18.21
CA THR A 145 3.33 18.12 -19.50
C THR A 145 4.13 16.82 -19.42
N LEU A 146 3.51 15.75 -18.90
CA LEU A 146 4.13 14.43 -18.78
C LEU A 146 3.73 13.51 -19.93
N PRO A 147 4.57 12.52 -20.30
CA PRO A 147 4.21 11.54 -21.32
C PRO A 147 2.92 10.78 -20.97
N VAL A 148 2.78 10.40 -19.70
CA VAL A 148 1.58 9.76 -19.14
C VAL A 148 1.05 10.64 -18.02
N VAL A 149 -0.21 11.07 -18.13
CA VAL A 149 -0.92 11.75 -17.05
C VAL A 149 -2.08 10.85 -16.61
N PRO A 150 -2.10 10.38 -15.35
CA PRO A 150 -3.21 9.56 -14.86
C PRO A 150 -4.49 10.35 -14.65
N SER A 151 -5.61 9.63 -14.68
CA SER A 151 -6.87 10.16 -14.17
C SER A 151 -6.75 10.43 -12.67
N LEU A 152 -7.52 11.39 -12.15
CA LEU A 152 -7.53 11.72 -10.73
C LEU A 152 -7.53 10.51 -9.79
N GLN A 153 -8.46 9.58 -9.98
CA GLN A 153 -8.63 8.39 -9.12
C GLN A 153 -7.44 7.42 -9.17
N ARG A 154 -6.51 7.60 -10.11
CA ARG A 154 -5.31 6.78 -10.24
C ARG A 154 -4.11 7.32 -9.47
N LEU A 155 -4.19 8.55 -8.94
CA LEU A 155 -3.15 9.05 -8.04
C LEU A 155 -3.02 8.16 -6.81
N GLN A 156 -1.78 7.86 -6.42
CA GLN A 156 -1.49 6.92 -5.34
C GLN A 156 -2.19 7.27 -4.01
N VAL A 157 -2.36 8.55 -3.69
CA VAL A 157 -3.05 8.97 -2.45
C VAL A 157 -4.49 8.45 -2.38
N TYR A 158 -5.24 8.44 -3.50
CA TYR A 158 -6.60 7.90 -3.52
C TYR A 158 -6.60 6.38 -3.62
N ARG A 159 -5.64 5.79 -4.33
CA ARG A 159 -5.56 4.33 -4.47
C ARG A 159 -5.24 3.66 -3.13
N TRP A 160 -4.28 4.19 -2.38
CA TRP A 160 -3.99 3.74 -1.03
C TRP A 160 -5.15 4.02 -0.07
N ALA A 161 -5.85 5.15 -0.20
CA ALA A 161 -7.05 5.43 0.58
C ALA A 161 -8.16 4.38 0.35
N CYS A 162 -8.52 4.14 -0.91
CA CYS A 162 -9.52 3.14 -1.28
C CYS A 162 -9.10 1.73 -0.83
N GLN A 163 -7.82 1.37 -0.97
CA GLN A 163 -7.31 0.08 -0.50
C GLN A 163 -7.35 -0.03 1.03
N ALA A 164 -7.05 1.04 1.78
CA ALA A 164 -7.15 1.05 3.24
C ALA A 164 -8.59 0.83 3.72
N ILE A 165 -9.57 1.44 3.04
CA ILE A 165 -11.00 1.23 3.30
C ILE A 165 -11.40 -0.22 3.03
N ALA A 166 -10.98 -0.78 1.90
CA ALA A 166 -11.40 -2.11 1.45
C ALA A 166 -10.70 -3.28 2.14
N THR A 167 -9.54 -3.06 2.77
CA THR A 167 -8.75 -4.13 3.38
C THR A 167 -9.43 -4.64 4.67
N PRO A 168 -9.65 -5.96 4.82
CA PRO A 168 -10.25 -6.54 6.04
C PRO A 168 -9.49 -6.17 7.32
N PRO A 169 -10.19 -5.98 8.46
CA PRO A 169 -9.58 -5.52 9.71
C PRO A 169 -8.61 -6.53 10.32
N ASP A 170 -8.73 -7.81 9.98
CA ASP A 170 -7.86 -8.90 10.40
C ASP A 170 -6.70 -9.19 9.44
N HIS A 171 -6.65 -8.51 8.28
CA HIS A 171 -5.63 -8.76 7.28
C HIS A 171 -4.25 -8.23 7.75
N PRO A 172 -3.17 -9.03 7.69
CA PRO A 172 -1.86 -8.65 8.23
C PRO A 172 -1.21 -7.44 7.54
N LEU A 173 -1.57 -7.15 6.28
CA LEU A 173 -1.08 -5.95 5.58
C LEU A 173 -1.79 -4.65 5.95
N LEU A 174 -2.92 -4.69 6.67
CA LEU A 174 -3.72 -3.49 6.91
C LEU A 174 -2.91 -2.33 7.53
N PRO A 175 -2.08 -2.54 8.58
CA PRO A 175 -1.23 -1.49 9.13
C PRO A 175 -0.30 -0.85 8.10
N LEU A 176 0.29 -1.66 7.22
CA LEU A 176 1.20 -1.21 6.18
C LEU A 176 0.49 -0.44 5.07
N VAL A 177 -0.73 -0.86 4.69
CA VAL A 177 -1.60 -0.15 3.74
C VAL A 177 -1.93 1.25 4.27
N TRP A 178 -2.30 1.34 5.56
CA TRP A 178 -2.54 2.63 6.22
C TRP A 178 -1.28 3.49 6.29
N GLN A 179 -0.14 2.90 6.62
CA GLN A 179 1.14 3.61 6.64
C GLN A 179 1.46 4.22 5.27
N LYS A 180 1.24 3.49 4.17
CA LYS A 180 1.43 4.01 2.80
C LYS A 180 0.51 5.18 2.50
N PHE A 181 -0.77 5.08 2.86
CA PHE A 181 -1.70 6.21 2.73
C PHE A 181 -1.23 7.43 3.54
N LEU A 182 -0.87 7.24 4.81
CA LEU A 182 -0.44 8.33 5.70
C LEU A 182 0.86 8.98 5.24
N GLN A 183 1.80 8.24 4.65
CA GLN A 183 3.01 8.79 4.03
C GLN A 183 2.71 9.75 2.88
N LEU A 184 1.59 9.56 2.18
CA LEU A 184 1.14 10.45 1.11
C LEU A 184 0.29 11.60 1.66
N TYR A 185 -0.60 11.33 2.63
CA TYR A 185 -1.49 12.33 3.22
C TYR A 185 -0.75 13.32 4.15
N LEU A 186 0.26 12.86 4.88
CA LEU A 186 1.09 13.68 5.77
C LEU A 186 2.40 14.10 5.11
N ARG A 187 2.50 13.97 3.79
CA ARG A 187 3.66 14.41 3.03
C ARG A 187 3.85 15.92 3.21
N GLN A 188 5.05 16.32 3.60
CA GLN A 188 5.45 17.72 3.76
C GLN A 188 6.53 18.07 2.71
N PRO A 189 6.13 18.52 1.51
CA PRO A 189 7.07 18.92 0.48
C PRO A 189 7.72 20.27 0.83
N GLY A 190 9.01 20.45 0.56
CA GLY A 190 9.64 21.77 0.70
C GLY A 190 11.14 21.82 0.44
N PRO A 191 11.99 21.50 1.44
CA PRO A 191 13.45 21.69 1.34
C PRO A 191 14.09 20.98 0.15
N GLU A 192 13.62 19.79 -0.19
CA GLU A 192 14.06 18.99 -1.34
C GLU A 192 13.71 19.63 -2.70
N TYR A 193 12.77 20.57 -2.73
CA TYR A 193 12.41 21.36 -3.90
C TYR A 193 13.03 22.78 -3.86
N GLY A 194 13.83 23.09 -2.84
CA GLY A 194 14.36 24.43 -2.61
C GLY A 194 13.30 25.43 -2.12
N LEU A 195 12.17 24.94 -1.59
CA LEU A 195 11.09 25.74 -1.04
C LEU A 195 11.15 25.77 0.50
N ALA A 196 10.54 26.79 1.10
CA ALA A 196 10.38 26.83 2.55
C ALA A 196 9.52 25.66 3.04
N ALA A 197 9.83 25.14 4.23
CA ALA A 197 9.01 24.10 4.84
C ALA A 197 7.60 24.63 5.14
N GLY A 198 6.58 23.90 4.67
CA GLY A 198 5.17 24.23 4.85
C GLY A 198 4.44 23.21 5.71
N GLY A 199 3.11 23.25 5.76
CA GLY A 199 2.31 22.14 6.30
C GLY A 199 2.23 20.96 5.33
N CYS A 200 1.60 19.87 5.77
CA CYS A 200 1.31 18.73 4.92
C CYS A 200 0.35 19.08 3.77
N ILE A 201 0.44 18.36 2.66
CA ILE A 201 -0.38 18.62 1.46
C ILE A 201 -1.63 17.74 1.33
N GLY A 202 -1.79 16.72 2.18
CA GLY A 202 -2.86 15.72 2.05
C GLY A 202 -4.25 16.33 1.92
N ARG A 203 -4.59 17.32 2.74
CA ARG A 203 -5.86 18.06 2.71
C ARG A 203 -6.22 18.59 1.33
N ARG A 204 -5.23 19.02 0.54
CA ARG A 204 -5.43 19.61 -0.80
C ARG A 204 -5.98 18.59 -1.79
N PHE A 205 -5.63 17.31 -1.63
CA PHE A 205 -6.21 16.22 -2.40
C PHE A 205 -7.71 16.01 -2.09
N PHE A 206 -8.15 16.28 -0.86
CA PHE A 206 -9.49 15.93 -0.41
C PHE A 206 -10.49 17.10 -0.34
N GLN A 207 -10.25 18.17 -1.09
CA GLN A 207 -11.13 19.36 -1.10
C GLN A 207 -12.42 19.19 -1.90
N GLY A 208 -12.42 18.35 -2.94
CA GLY A 208 -13.62 18.09 -3.75
C GLY A 208 -14.64 17.21 -3.02
N SER A 209 -15.93 17.36 -3.34
CA SER A 209 -17.02 16.72 -2.59
C SER A 209 -16.93 15.19 -2.54
N SER A 210 -16.57 14.54 -3.67
CA SER A 210 -16.37 13.09 -3.72
C SER A 210 -15.14 12.63 -2.94
N GLN A 211 -14.06 13.41 -2.96
CA GLN A 211 -12.84 13.09 -2.23
C GLN A 211 -13.04 13.29 -0.72
N ALA A 212 -13.74 14.35 -0.32
CA ALA A 212 -14.09 14.59 1.08
C ALA A 212 -14.87 13.42 1.70
N LEU A 213 -15.73 12.74 0.93
CA LEU A 213 -16.39 11.50 1.36
C LEU A 213 -15.39 10.38 1.63
N VAL A 214 -14.42 10.16 0.75
CA VAL A 214 -13.35 9.16 0.98
C VAL A 214 -12.58 9.46 2.27
N LEU A 215 -12.26 10.73 2.54
CA LEU A 215 -11.56 11.10 3.78
C LEU A 215 -12.44 10.88 5.03
N LYS A 216 -13.76 11.09 4.92
CA LYS A 216 -14.71 10.75 5.98
C LYS A 216 -14.77 9.24 6.21
N ASP A 217 -14.85 8.45 5.15
CA ASP A 217 -14.89 6.98 5.22
C ASP A 217 -13.59 6.42 5.82
N LEU A 218 -12.44 7.02 5.51
CA LEU A 218 -11.16 6.68 6.14
C LEU A 218 -11.19 6.91 7.67
N ARG A 219 -11.67 8.07 8.12
CA ARG A 219 -11.79 8.34 9.57
C ARG A 219 -12.69 7.33 10.26
N GLN A 220 -13.84 7.03 9.67
CA GLN A 220 -14.74 6.00 10.18
C GLN A 220 -14.04 4.64 10.21
N ARG A 221 -13.31 4.29 9.15
CA ARG A 221 -12.62 3.01 9.02
C ARG A 221 -11.54 2.81 10.09
N ILE A 222 -10.76 3.83 10.43
CA ILE A 222 -9.77 3.72 11.51
C ILE A 222 -10.45 3.34 12.83
N GLN A 223 -11.59 3.97 13.13
CA GLN A 223 -12.33 3.66 14.35
C GLN A 223 -12.85 2.22 14.34
N GLU A 224 -13.45 1.78 13.23
CA GLU A 224 -13.94 0.40 13.08
C GLU A 224 -12.83 -0.65 13.28
N VAL A 225 -11.64 -0.41 12.74
CA VAL A 225 -10.47 -1.30 12.88
C VAL A 225 -9.95 -1.32 14.32
N SER A 226 -9.90 -0.14 14.96
CA SER A 226 -9.53 -0.03 16.38
C SER A 226 -10.52 -0.80 17.27
N ASP A 227 -11.83 -0.64 17.04
CA ASP A 227 -12.89 -1.33 17.77
C ASP A 227 -12.81 -2.85 17.57
N PHE A 228 -12.54 -3.30 16.34
CA PHE A 228 -12.33 -4.71 16.02
C PHE A 228 -11.18 -5.31 16.83
N HIS A 229 -10.01 -4.68 16.83
CA HIS A 229 -8.85 -5.18 17.59
C HIS A 229 -9.05 -5.06 19.10
N HIS A 230 -9.73 -4.01 19.57
CA HIS A 230 -10.08 -3.90 20.98
C HIS A 230 -10.95 -5.09 21.41
N ALA A 231 -12.02 -5.39 20.67
CA ALA A 231 -12.88 -6.55 20.93
C ALA A 231 -12.11 -7.88 20.88
N ALA A 232 -11.26 -8.08 19.86
CA ALA A 232 -10.44 -9.28 19.72
C ALA A 232 -9.45 -9.46 20.89
N SER A 233 -8.85 -8.36 21.38
CA SER A 233 -7.94 -8.39 22.52
C SER A 233 -8.62 -8.83 23.83
N GLN A 234 -9.91 -8.52 24.00
CA GLN A 234 -10.69 -8.93 25.18
C GLN A 234 -11.17 -10.38 25.06
N ALA A 235 -11.63 -10.78 23.88
CA ALA A 235 -12.14 -12.14 23.63
C ALA A 235 -11.07 -13.22 23.90
N LEU A 236 -9.82 -12.96 23.51
CA LEU A 236 -8.71 -13.90 23.69
C LEU A 236 -8.15 -13.94 25.13
N ARG A 237 -8.55 -12.99 26.00
CA ARG A 237 -8.14 -12.96 27.42
C ARG A 237 -9.04 -13.80 28.34
N VAL A 238 -10.21 -14.23 27.87
CA VAL A 238 -11.14 -15.04 28.68
C VAL A 238 -10.63 -16.48 28.72
N PRO A 239 -10.25 -17.03 29.90
CA PRO A 239 -9.91 -18.44 30.00
C PRO A 239 -11.13 -19.29 29.65
N LEU A 240 -10.96 -20.27 28.77
CA LEU A 240 -12.03 -21.22 28.43
C LEU A 240 -12.50 -21.92 29.72
N PRO A 241 -13.80 -21.90 30.07
CA PRO A 241 -14.28 -22.69 31.20
C PRO A 241 -14.14 -24.18 30.87
N ASN A 242 -13.26 -24.87 31.59
CA ASN A 242 -13.10 -26.32 31.63
C ASN A 242 -12.57 -27.00 30.34
N THR A 243 -11.24 -27.10 30.22
CA THR A 243 -10.61 -28.24 29.54
C THR A 243 -9.95 -29.13 30.58
N PRO A 244 -10.38 -30.39 30.77
CA PRO A 244 -9.66 -31.33 31.62
C PRO A 244 -8.28 -31.60 31.02
N SER A 245 -7.28 -31.67 31.89
CA SER A 245 -5.93 -32.11 31.58
C SER A 245 -5.96 -33.41 30.79
N SER A 246 -5.49 -33.39 29.54
CA SER A 246 -5.16 -34.60 28.80
C SER A 246 -3.70 -34.55 28.43
N ASP A 247 -2.91 -35.27 29.21
CA ASP A 247 -1.61 -35.78 28.79
C ASP A 247 -1.81 -36.59 27.50
N SER A 248 -1.35 -36.05 26.37
CA SER A 248 -1.07 -36.85 25.19
C SER A 248 -0.06 -36.11 24.33
N GLN A 249 1.15 -36.66 24.29
CA GLN A 249 2.12 -36.41 23.23
C GLN A 249 1.42 -36.56 21.88
N SER A 250 1.45 -35.51 21.06
CA SER A 250 1.08 -35.61 19.65
C SER A 250 2.12 -34.92 18.78
N ASP A 251 2.59 -35.70 17.82
CA ASP A 251 3.68 -35.49 16.90
C ASP A 251 3.78 -34.13 16.20
N LYS A 252 5.03 -33.67 16.05
CA LYS A 252 5.44 -32.61 15.15
C LYS A 252 5.34 -33.08 13.70
N SER A 253 4.18 -32.96 13.06
CA SER A 253 4.11 -32.87 11.60
C SER A 253 2.79 -32.25 11.12
N SER A 254 2.79 -30.93 10.89
CA SER A 254 1.79 -30.31 10.01
C SER A 254 2.37 -29.05 9.37
N CYS A 255 3.02 -29.22 8.21
CA CYS A 255 3.31 -28.15 7.27
C CYS A 255 2.03 -27.83 6.49
N ASN A 256 1.09 -27.12 7.11
CA ASN A 256 0.07 -26.35 6.41
C ASN A 256 0.35 -24.87 6.74
N PRO A 257 0.41 -23.95 5.76
CA PRO A 257 0.42 -22.53 6.07
C PRO A 257 -0.91 -22.24 6.77
N GLN A 258 -0.86 -22.01 8.09
CA GLN A 258 -2.03 -21.54 8.81
C GLN A 258 -2.48 -20.22 8.18
N PRO A 259 -3.79 -19.99 8.00
CA PRO A 259 -4.27 -18.66 7.67
C PRO A 259 -3.70 -17.70 8.70
N TYR A 260 -3.06 -16.64 8.21
CA TYR A 260 -2.40 -15.57 8.96
C TYR A 260 -3.44 -14.74 9.72
N ASN A 261 -4.20 -15.40 10.58
CA ASN A 261 -5.11 -14.76 11.50
C ASN A 261 -4.26 -14.19 12.63
N LEU A 262 -4.46 -12.91 12.93
CA LEU A 262 -3.90 -12.27 14.11
C LEU A 262 -4.49 -12.98 15.34
N THR A 263 -3.72 -13.88 15.96
CA THR A 263 -4.21 -14.74 17.06
C THR A 263 -3.67 -14.33 18.43
N SER A 264 -2.86 -13.27 18.50
CA SER A 264 -2.24 -12.81 19.74
C SER A 264 -3.00 -11.63 20.36
N PRO A 265 -3.54 -11.74 21.59
CA PRO A 265 -4.16 -10.61 22.27
C PRO A 265 -3.21 -9.43 22.51
N GLN A 266 -1.90 -9.69 22.64
CA GLN A 266 -0.87 -8.64 22.73
C GLN A 266 -0.78 -7.87 21.41
N LEU A 267 -0.75 -8.57 20.28
CA LEU A 267 -0.72 -7.94 18.95
C LEU A 267 -1.95 -7.06 18.72
N HIS A 268 -3.14 -7.55 19.07
CA HIS A 268 -4.35 -6.72 19.00
C HIS A 268 -4.28 -5.47 19.89
N THR A 269 -3.67 -5.56 21.08
CA THR A 269 -3.48 -4.40 21.95
C THR A 269 -2.54 -3.37 21.31
N GLU A 270 -1.48 -3.82 20.65
CA GLU A 270 -0.57 -2.93 19.91
C GLU A 270 -1.24 -2.32 18.67
N LEU A 271 -2.07 -3.08 17.96
CA LEU A 271 -2.82 -2.56 16.82
C LEU A 271 -3.85 -1.49 17.24
N VAL A 272 -4.54 -1.65 18.38
CA VAL A 272 -5.40 -0.59 18.94
C VAL A 272 -4.61 0.71 19.15
N LYS A 273 -3.42 0.62 19.76
CA LYS A 273 -2.56 1.81 19.96
C LYS A 273 -2.14 2.42 18.63
N LEU A 274 -1.72 1.59 17.68
CA LEU A 274 -1.26 2.04 16.36
C LEU A 274 -2.37 2.79 15.61
N PHE A 275 -3.57 2.22 15.53
CA PHE A 275 -4.71 2.87 14.87
C PHE A 275 -5.18 4.11 15.63
N GLY A 276 -5.05 4.14 16.96
CA GLY A 276 -5.25 5.35 17.76
C GLY A 276 -4.31 6.49 17.38
N VAL A 277 -3.02 6.19 17.16
CA VAL A 277 -2.03 7.17 16.69
C VAL A 277 -2.36 7.64 15.26
N PHE A 278 -2.76 6.73 14.37
CA PHE A 278 -3.19 7.10 13.01
C PHE A 278 -4.41 8.02 13.01
N ALA A 279 -5.41 7.76 13.85
CA ALA A 279 -6.56 8.65 14.03
C ALA A 279 -6.13 10.05 14.48
N LEU A 280 -5.27 10.10 15.51
CA LEU A 280 -4.74 11.35 16.06
C LEU A 280 -4.05 12.20 14.99
N TRP A 281 -3.19 11.59 14.15
CA TRP A 281 -2.53 12.31 13.06
C TRP A 281 -3.50 12.80 11.98
N MET A 282 -4.53 12.02 11.67
CA MET A 282 -5.50 12.37 10.63
C MET A 282 -6.46 13.49 11.04
N ASP A 283 -6.77 13.58 12.33
CA ASP A 283 -7.70 14.56 12.88
C ASP A 283 -7.02 15.90 13.26
N ASP A 284 -5.68 15.90 13.37
CA ASP A 284 -4.94 17.12 13.66
C ASP A 284 -4.77 18.02 12.42
N GLU A 285 -5.61 19.06 12.38
CA GLU A 285 -5.58 20.10 11.36
C GLU A 285 -4.34 20.96 11.34
N SER A 286 -3.62 21.06 12.46
CA SER A 286 -2.43 21.90 12.56
C SER A 286 -1.32 21.36 11.66
N LEU A 287 -1.18 20.04 11.55
CA LEU A 287 -0.21 19.35 10.69
C LEU A 287 -0.36 19.74 9.22
N GLN A 288 -1.57 20.09 8.78
CA GLN A 288 -1.88 20.42 7.38
C GLN A 288 -1.73 21.92 7.06
N LYS A 289 -1.75 22.78 8.08
CA LYS A 289 -1.80 24.25 7.88
C LYS A 289 -0.41 24.88 7.78
N GLN A 290 0.52 24.42 8.59
CA GLN A 290 1.84 25.03 8.73
C GLN A 290 2.87 24.00 9.15
N GLU A 291 4.15 24.37 9.05
CA GLU A 291 5.21 23.58 9.64
C GLU A 291 5.00 23.49 11.17
N VAL A 292 5.08 22.27 11.70
CA VAL A 292 4.93 21.99 13.12
C VAL A 292 6.27 21.56 13.70
N TYR A 293 6.64 22.15 14.84
CA TYR A 293 7.80 21.70 15.58
C TYR A 293 7.50 20.36 16.27
N LEU A 294 7.80 19.25 15.58
CA LEU A 294 7.49 17.89 16.04
C LEU A 294 7.95 17.56 17.47
N PRO A 295 9.11 18.06 17.95
CA PRO A 295 9.53 17.78 19.33
C PRO A 295 8.65 18.42 20.42
N SER A 296 7.81 19.40 20.10
CA SER A 296 6.85 19.97 21.07
C SER A 296 5.50 19.26 21.09
N LEU A 297 5.25 18.30 20.19
CA LEU A 297 4.00 17.56 20.19
C LEU A 297 3.88 16.66 21.44
N PRO A 298 2.65 16.42 21.93
CA PRO A 298 2.42 15.45 23.00
C PRO A 298 2.99 14.06 22.68
N PRO A 299 3.45 13.28 23.67
CA PRO A 299 4.05 11.96 23.44
C PRO A 299 3.18 11.00 22.65
N GLU A 300 1.85 11.13 22.75
CA GLU A 300 0.85 10.31 22.05
C GLU A 300 0.94 10.44 20.53
N TYR A 301 1.54 11.53 20.02
CA TYR A 301 1.78 11.70 18.59
C TYR A 301 2.93 10.84 18.06
N GLU A 302 3.74 10.22 18.93
CA GLU A 302 4.91 9.45 18.50
C GLU A 302 5.78 10.25 17.51
N SER A 303 6.16 11.48 17.88
CA SER A 303 6.74 12.50 16.99
C SER A 303 7.88 12.00 16.10
N HIS A 304 8.68 11.05 16.59
CA HIS A 304 9.75 10.42 15.80
C HIS A 304 9.19 9.60 14.61
N LYS A 305 8.15 8.79 14.84
CA LYS A 305 7.49 8.02 13.77
C LYS A 305 6.75 8.95 12.82
N LEU A 306 6.08 9.98 13.34
CA LEU A 306 5.44 11.00 12.52
C LEU A 306 6.44 11.69 11.59
N ALA A 307 7.63 12.07 12.09
CA ALA A 307 8.70 12.63 11.27
C ALA A 307 9.11 11.71 10.11
N GLN A 308 9.27 10.40 10.38
CA GLN A 308 9.61 9.41 9.36
C GLN A 308 8.52 9.29 8.28
N VAL A 309 7.25 9.35 8.68
CA VAL A 309 6.11 9.33 7.76
C VAL A 309 6.09 10.59 6.89
N MET A 310 6.27 11.78 7.49
CA MET A 310 6.23 13.07 6.77
C MET A 310 7.38 13.23 5.76
N GLN A 311 8.56 12.70 6.09
CA GLN A 311 9.78 12.78 5.26
C GLN A 311 9.90 11.64 4.24
N HIS A 312 8.91 10.75 4.14
CA HIS A 312 8.94 9.57 3.27
C HIS A 312 10.19 8.69 3.47
N GLN A 313 10.79 8.71 4.67
CA GLN A 313 11.94 7.87 4.96
C GLN A 313 11.48 6.42 5.03
N GLN A 314 11.94 5.58 4.10
CA GLN A 314 11.84 4.14 4.25
C GLN A 314 12.58 3.77 5.53
N VAL A 315 11.84 3.31 6.53
CA VAL A 315 12.43 2.76 7.73
C VAL A 315 13.03 1.41 7.35
N SER A 316 14.30 1.42 7.00
CA SER A 316 15.15 0.26 6.68
C SER A 316 15.45 -0.62 7.90
N SER A 317 14.53 -0.68 8.87
CA SER A 317 14.63 -1.57 10.01
C SER A 317 13.81 -2.84 9.76
N PRO A 318 14.41 -4.04 9.82
CA PRO A 318 13.65 -5.30 9.75
C PRO A 318 12.58 -5.42 10.87
N SER A 319 12.66 -4.57 11.89
CA SER A 319 11.77 -4.50 13.05
C SER A 319 10.34 -4.02 12.74
N ILE A 320 10.06 -3.45 11.56
CA ILE A 320 8.69 -3.06 11.13
C ILE A 320 7.96 -4.19 10.40
N ARG A 321 8.60 -5.36 10.19
CA ARG A 321 7.87 -6.58 9.85
C ARG A 321 7.06 -7.16 11.03
N MET A 322 7.06 -6.46 12.18
CA MET A 322 6.20 -6.71 13.34
C MET A 322 5.59 -5.41 13.91
N TRP A 323 5.07 -4.56 13.03
CA TRP A 323 3.87 -3.77 13.34
C TRP A 323 2.79 -4.12 12.32
#